data_AF-A0A964ASG5-F1
#
_entry.id   AF-A0A964ASG5-F1
#
_cell.length_a   1.000
_cell.length_b   1.000
_cell.length_c   1.000
_cell.angle_alpha   90.00
_cell.angle_beta   90.00
_cell.angle_gamma   90.00
#
_symmetry.space_group_name_H-M   'P 1'
#
loop_
_entity.id
_entity.type
_entity.pdbx_description
1 polymer ?
#
loop_
_entity_poly.entity_id
_entity_poly.type
_entity_poly.pdbx_seq_one_letter_code
_entity_poly.pdbx_strand_id
1 'polypeptide(L)'
;MILALLLLGCTDPEPIAKAACQAVPGLSVDPEGLALLEPLLTPTEGTLLAQAEPTLGLTAAGPATMAKLRAEASCEVGEVESAGSGRWAVPVTRTAPSITPDGQLGEPETTELSWQVVADDGGRVETGLKKAIAMRKSAHEAVEQDDLRRAASTLRALKKSYGDPALAVDIALAEAAFDKREYARKLQNVFVSADDVVVATLTNSGDKALSAVTVAADFETAEGPKRTTAALTDVAAGATVEVRLEIPEGAEGGVKLSTADFEF
;
A
#
# COMPACT_ATOMS: atom_id res chain seq x y z
N MET A 1 50.60 3.76 -34.23
CA MET A 1 49.30 3.10 -33.97
C MET A 1 49.26 2.52 -32.56
N ILE A 2 49.35 3.36 -31.53
CA ILE A 2 49.12 2.98 -30.12
C ILE A 2 48.51 4.22 -29.46
N LEU A 3 47.30 4.59 -29.89
CA LEU A 3 46.55 5.70 -29.29
C LEU A 3 45.04 5.50 -29.53
N ALA A 4 44.57 4.26 -29.43
CA ALA A 4 43.17 3.88 -29.70
C ALA A 4 42.63 2.82 -28.72
N LEU A 5 43.22 2.71 -27.52
CA LEU A 5 42.85 1.69 -26.50
C LEU A 5 42.54 2.26 -25.10
N LEU A 6 42.28 3.57 -25.00
CA LEU A 6 41.88 4.23 -23.74
C LEU A 6 40.52 4.95 -23.85
N LEU A 7 39.65 4.49 -24.77
CA LEU A 7 38.21 4.79 -24.77
C LEU A 7 37.44 3.62 -24.15
N LEU A 8 37.90 3.12 -22.99
CA LEU A 8 36.98 2.44 -22.08
C LEU A 8 36.00 3.53 -21.64
N GLY A 9 34.80 3.49 -22.22
CA GLY A 9 33.78 4.52 -22.06
C GLY A 9 33.58 4.85 -20.59
N CYS A 10 33.90 6.09 -20.21
CA CYS A 10 33.34 6.67 -19.01
C CYS A 10 31.86 6.84 -19.29
N THR A 11 31.07 5.82 -18.95
CA THR A 11 29.62 5.90 -19.04
C THR A 11 29.19 7.00 -18.08
N ASP A 12 28.65 8.09 -18.62
CA ASP A 12 28.06 9.15 -17.82
C ASP A 12 26.87 8.55 -17.04
N PRO A 13 26.91 8.52 -15.70
CA PRO A 13 25.87 7.87 -14.90
C PRO A 13 24.60 8.71 -14.80
N GLU A 14 24.65 10.01 -15.15
CA GLU A 14 23.50 10.92 -15.03
C GLU A 14 22.33 10.52 -15.97
N PRO A 15 22.53 10.31 -17.29
CA PRO A 15 21.45 9.88 -18.19
C PRO A 15 20.78 8.58 -17.76
N ILE A 16 21.54 7.64 -17.20
CA ILE A 16 21.04 6.34 -16.75
C ILE A 16 20.15 6.50 -15.53
N ALA A 17 20.62 7.23 -14.52
CA ALA A 17 19.84 7.53 -13.31
C ALA A 17 18.56 8.31 -13.63
N LYS A 18 18.65 9.26 -14.56
CA LYS A 18 17.49 10.03 -15.03
C LYS A 18 16.47 9.16 -15.74
N ALA A 19 16.91 8.31 -16.67
CA ALA A 19 16.03 7.37 -17.38
C ALA A 19 15.35 6.40 -16.41
N ALA A 20 16.09 5.85 -15.45
CA ALA A 20 15.55 4.95 -14.43
C ALA A 20 14.49 5.65 -13.57
N CYS A 21 14.71 6.91 -13.19
CA CYS A 21 13.75 7.71 -12.45
C CYS A 21 12.47 8.01 -13.25
N GLN A 22 12.61 8.37 -14.54
CA GLN A 22 11.49 8.72 -15.42
C GLN A 22 10.62 7.52 -15.81
N ALA A 23 11.19 6.31 -15.81
CA ALA A 23 10.42 5.09 -16.01
C ALA A 23 9.45 4.79 -14.85
N VAL A 24 9.46 5.62 -13.78
CA VAL A 24 8.68 5.47 -12.55
C VAL A 24 8.97 4.11 -11.92
N PRO A 25 10.17 3.96 -11.34
CA PRO A 25 10.56 2.70 -10.75
C PRO A 25 9.68 2.43 -9.53
N GLY A 26 8.98 1.31 -9.57
CA GLY A 26 8.16 0.80 -8.49
C GLY A 26 8.56 -0.61 -8.12
N LEU A 27 7.97 -1.12 -7.04
CA LEU A 27 8.07 -2.54 -6.67
C LEU A 27 7.21 -3.42 -7.58
N SER A 28 6.36 -2.79 -8.38
CA SER A 28 5.61 -3.35 -9.48
C SER A 28 5.50 -2.28 -10.55
N VAL A 29 5.54 -2.67 -11.83
CA VAL A 29 5.43 -1.74 -12.95
C VAL A 29 4.44 -2.29 -13.98
N ASP A 30 3.81 -1.40 -14.73
CA ASP A 30 3.04 -1.77 -15.92
C ASP A 30 3.99 -2.29 -17.04
N PRO A 31 3.47 -3.01 -18.06
CA PRO A 31 4.31 -3.55 -19.12
C PRO A 31 5.18 -2.52 -19.84
N GLU A 32 4.70 -1.29 -19.99
CA GLU A 32 5.46 -0.21 -20.63
C GLU A 32 6.58 0.32 -19.70
N GLY A 33 6.31 0.51 -18.41
CA GLY A 33 7.33 0.84 -17.42
C GLY A 33 8.41 -0.25 -17.33
N LEU A 34 8.02 -1.53 -17.40
CA LEU A 34 8.97 -2.65 -17.44
C LEU A 34 9.89 -2.57 -18.66
N ALA A 35 9.33 -2.32 -19.85
CA ALA A 35 10.11 -2.20 -21.08
C ALA A 35 11.12 -1.03 -21.04
N LEU A 36 10.79 0.06 -20.34
CA LEU A 36 11.70 1.20 -20.14
C LEU A 36 12.82 0.89 -19.13
N LEU A 37 12.54 0.07 -18.10
CA LEU A 37 13.50 -0.30 -17.06
C LEU A 37 14.40 -1.47 -17.45
N GLU A 38 13.91 -2.41 -18.25
CA GLU A 38 14.65 -3.63 -18.65
C GLU A 38 16.10 -3.36 -19.12
N PRO A 39 16.39 -2.37 -20.00
CA PRO A 39 17.77 -2.10 -20.41
C PRO A 39 18.64 -1.49 -19.30
N LEU A 40 18.03 -0.92 -18.26
CA LEU A 40 18.70 -0.24 -17.15
C LEU A 40 18.98 -1.15 -15.96
N LEU A 41 18.27 -2.27 -15.84
CA LEU A 41 18.37 -3.19 -14.72
C LEU A 41 19.41 -4.29 -14.97
N THR A 42 19.88 -4.94 -13.90
CA THR A 42 20.54 -6.24 -14.03
C THR A 42 19.53 -7.30 -14.51
N PRO A 43 19.94 -8.37 -15.23
CA PRO A 43 19.00 -9.42 -15.66
C PRO A 43 18.23 -10.06 -14.49
N THR A 44 18.89 -10.17 -13.33
CA THR A 44 18.28 -10.65 -12.09
C THR A 44 17.21 -9.69 -11.59
N GLU A 45 17.46 -8.38 -11.54
CA GLU A 45 16.45 -7.40 -11.12
C GLU A 45 15.30 -7.30 -12.12
N GLY A 46 15.57 -7.34 -13.43
CA GLY A 46 14.52 -7.36 -14.45
C GLY A 46 13.59 -8.58 -14.31
N THR A 47 14.15 -9.76 -14.06
CA THR A 47 13.37 -10.98 -13.79
C THR A 47 12.54 -10.86 -12.50
N LEU A 48 13.14 -10.32 -11.43
CA LEU A 48 12.44 -10.11 -10.17
C LEU A 48 11.27 -9.13 -10.33
N LEU A 49 11.47 -8.05 -11.09
CA LEU A 49 10.43 -7.04 -11.33
C LEU A 49 9.29 -7.60 -12.17
N ALA A 50 9.59 -8.39 -13.20
CA ALA A 50 8.59 -9.03 -14.06
C ALA A 50 7.73 -10.07 -13.32
N GLN A 51 8.26 -10.65 -12.24
CA GLN A 51 7.56 -11.63 -11.39
C GLN A 51 6.93 -11.00 -10.14
N ALA A 52 7.19 -9.72 -9.89
CA ALA A 52 6.67 -9.05 -8.70
C ALA A 52 5.15 -8.91 -8.81
N GLU A 53 4.43 -9.30 -7.77
CA GLU A 53 2.99 -9.08 -7.68
C GLU A 53 2.66 -7.58 -7.82
N PRO A 54 1.59 -7.20 -8.53
CA PRO A 54 1.18 -5.81 -8.65
C PRO A 54 0.79 -5.24 -7.29
N THR A 55 1.13 -3.98 -7.04
CA THR A 55 0.58 -3.21 -5.91
C THR A 55 -0.92 -2.95 -6.13
N LEU A 56 -1.64 -2.66 -5.04
CA LEU A 56 -3.04 -2.25 -5.15
C LEU A 56 -3.16 -0.93 -5.91
N GLY A 57 -2.21 0.00 -5.72
CA GLY A 57 -2.18 1.25 -6.48
C GLY A 57 -1.99 1.06 -7.98
N LEU A 58 -1.10 0.14 -8.40
CA LEU A 58 -0.92 -0.18 -9.82
C LEU A 58 -2.19 -0.78 -10.42
N THR A 59 -2.85 -1.65 -9.66
CA THR A 59 -4.13 -2.28 -10.06
C THR A 59 -5.24 -1.24 -10.21
N ALA A 60 -5.33 -0.28 -9.28
CA ALA A 60 -6.34 0.77 -9.31
C ALA A 60 -6.14 1.76 -10.47
N ALA A 61 -4.90 2.20 -10.70
CA ALA A 61 -4.55 3.19 -11.72
C ALA A 61 -4.78 2.67 -13.16
N GLY A 62 -4.35 1.43 -13.42
CA GLY A 62 -4.35 0.87 -14.76
C GLY A 62 -3.41 1.59 -15.74
N PRO A 63 -3.32 1.12 -17.00
CA PRO A 63 -2.28 1.56 -17.94
C PRO A 63 -2.35 3.06 -18.31
N ALA A 64 -3.56 3.60 -18.47
CA ALA A 64 -3.73 4.99 -18.90
C ALA A 64 -3.27 5.99 -17.83
N THR A 65 -3.58 5.74 -16.55
CA THR A 65 -3.12 6.58 -15.45
C THR A 65 -1.60 6.45 -15.26
N MET A 66 -1.04 5.24 -15.39
CA MET A 66 0.42 5.04 -15.32
C MET A 66 1.16 5.78 -16.44
N ALA A 67 0.63 5.79 -17.67
CA ALA A 67 1.20 6.54 -18.77
C ALA A 67 1.19 8.06 -18.51
N LYS A 68 0.09 8.60 -17.96
CA LYS A 68 0.01 10.02 -17.56
C LYS A 68 0.98 10.35 -16.44
N LEU A 69 1.06 9.50 -15.42
CA LEU A 69 1.99 9.67 -14.30
C LEU A 69 3.44 9.75 -14.81
N ARG A 70 3.84 8.84 -15.72
CA ARG A 70 5.16 8.89 -16.38
C ARG A 70 5.39 10.18 -17.16
N ALA A 71 4.37 10.66 -17.88
CA ALA A 71 4.45 11.91 -18.64
C ALA A 71 4.56 13.17 -17.77
N GLU A 72 3.97 13.15 -16.57
CA GLU A 72 3.98 14.26 -15.62
C GLU A 72 5.15 14.21 -14.62
N ALA A 73 5.86 13.07 -14.54
CA ALA A 73 7.02 12.90 -13.68
C ALA A 73 8.22 13.72 -14.18
N SER A 74 8.84 14.46 -13.26
CA SER A 74 10.12 15.15 -13.47
C SER A 74 11.21 14.55 -12.59
N CYS A 75 12.44 14.50 -13.13
CA CYS A 75 13.61 13.95 -12.45
C CYS A 75 14.79 14.89 -12.64
N GLU A 76 15.34 15.35 -11.53
CA GLU A 76 16.54 16.18 -11.45
C GLU A 76 17.66 15.37 -10.82
N VAL A 77 18.81 15.31 -11.50
CA VAL A 77 19.99 14.61 -11.00
C VAL A 77 20.85 15.61 -10.23
N GLY A 78 21.24 15.24 -9.02
CA GLY A 78 22.13 16.03 -8.18
C GLY A 78 23.60 15.73 -8.46
N GLU A 79 24.47 16.14 -7.54
CA GLU A 79 25.91 15.92 -7.66
C GLU A 79 26.26 14.43 -7.62
N VAL A 80 26.88 13.95 -8.69
CA VAL A 80 27.29 12.55 -8.84
C VAL A 80 28.57 12.29 -8.07
N GLU A 81 28.56 11.29 -7.19
CA GLU A 81 29.74 10.89 -6.43
C GLU A 81 30.29 9.56 -6.93
N SER A 82 31.61 9.45 -7.10
CA SER A 82 32.24 8.15 -7.39
C SER A 82 32.22 7.28 -6.13
N ALA A 83 31.65 6.08 -6.24
CA ALA A 83 31.64 5.07 -5.18
C ALA A 83 32.80 4.05 -5.32
N GLY A 84 33.72 4.28 -6.26
CA GLY A 84 34.84 3.38 -6.57
C GLY A 84 34.44 2.21 -7.48
N SER A 85 35.44 1.50 -8.03
CA SER A 85 35.24 0.29 -8.85
C SER A 85 34.24 0.42 -10.01
N GLY A 86 34.21 1.57 -10.69
CA GLY A 86 33.27 1.82 -11.79
C GLY A 86 31.82 1.99 -11.34
N ARG A 87 31.60 2.41 -10.10
CA ARG A 87 30.29 2.67 -9.52
C ARG A 87 30.14 4.13 -9.16
N TRP A 88 28.92 4.64 -9.27
CA TRP A 88 28.56 6.01 -8.92
C TRP A 88 27.31 6.03 -8.06
N ALA A 89 27.34 6.84 -7.00
CA ALA A 89 26.16 7.22 -6.26
C ALA A 89 25.55 8.44 -6.96
N VAL A 90 24.31 8.32 -7.41
CA VAL A 90 23.61 9.36 -8.16
C VAL A 90 22.35 9.77 -7.39
N PRO A 91 22.37 10.92 -6.69
CA PRO A 91 21.18 11.45 -6.05
C PRO A 91 20.21 11.95 -7.13
N VAL A 92 18.92 11.66 -6.95
CA VAL A 92 17.86 12.08 -7.85
C VAL A 92 16.68 12.62 -7.06
N THR A 93 16.26 13.82 -7.38
CA THR A 93 15.02 14.40 -6.90
C THR A 93 13.95 14.14 -7.95
N ARG A 94 12.89 13.43 -7.55
CA ARG A 94 11.74 13.18 -8.42
C ARG A 94 10.52 13.93 -7.92
N THR A 95 9.80 14.60 -8.83
CA THR A 95 8.46 15.10 -8.56
C THR A 95 7.47 14.41 -9.48
N ALA A 96 6.47 13.74 -8.92
CA ALA A 96 5.45 13.04 -9.70
C ALA A 96 4.10 13.06 -8.96
N PRO A 97 2.97 13.02 -9.67
CA PRO A 97 1.66 12.79 -9.06
C PRO A 97 1.63 11.52 -8.22
N SER A 98 0.92 11.58 -7.10
CA SER A 98 0.53 10.38 -6.33
C SER A 98 -0.62 9.64 -7.03
N ILE A 99 -0.85 8.39 -6.64
CA ILE A 99 -2.03 7.61 -7.08
C ILE A 99 -3.01 7.56 -5.91
N THR A 100 -4.26 7.97 -6.16
CA THR A 100 -5.35 7.93 -5.18
C THR A 100 -5.99 6.54 -5.14
N PRO A 101 -6.72 6.17 -4.06
CA PRO A 101 -7.36 4.85 -3.96
C PRO A 101 -8.35 4.51 -5.08
N ASP A 102 -8.95 5.51 -5.72
CA ASP A 102 -9.83 5.38 -6.89
C ASP A 102 -9.07 5.34 -8.23
N GLY A 103 -7.74 5.21 -8.18
CA GLY A 103 -6.89 5.06 -9.37
C GLY A 103 -6.70 6.33 -10.18
N GLN A 104 -6.98 7.49 -9.61
CA GLN A 104 -6.73 8.79 -10.23
C GLN A 104 -5.37 9.34 -9.84
N LEU A 105 -4.93 10.38 -10.56
CA LEU A 105 -3.75 11.15 -10.17
C LEU A 105 -4.15 12.13 -9.06
N GLY A 106 -3.41 12.08 -7.96
CA GLY A 106 -3.50 13.03 -6.86
C GLY A 106 -2.49 14.16 -6.99
N GLU A 107 -2.30 14.88 -5.89
CA GLU A 107 -1.31 15.96 -5.83
C GLU A 107 0.12 15.43 -6.07
N PRO A 108 0.98 16.23 -6.74
CA PRO A 108 2.39 15.91 -6.89
C PRO A 108 3.14 15.84 -5.57
N GLU A 109 4.00 14.84 -5.45
CA GLU A 109 4.91 14.66 -4.32
C GLU A 109 6.37 14.67 -4.81
N THR A 110 7.23 15.31 -4.03
CA THR A 110 8.68 15.28 -4.25
C THR A 110 9.33 14.19 -3.39
N THR A 111 10.16 13.37 -4.00
CA THR A 111 10.90 12.28 -3.35
C THR A 111 12.39 12.37 -3.71
N GLU A 112 13.24 12.27 -2.70
CA GLU A 112 14.69 12.15 -2.87
C GLU A 112 15.08 10.67 -2.93
N LEU A 113 15.79 10.30 -3.97
CA LEU A 113 16.26 8.94 -4.26
C LEU A 113 17.78 8.96 -4.44
N SER A 114 18.41 7.81 -4.25
CA SER A 114 19.83 7.63 -4.55
C SER A 114 20.01 6.32 -5.30
N TRP A 115 20.43 6.41 -6.55
CA TRP A 115 20.76 5.25 -7.38
C TRP A 115 22.23 4.91 -7.26
N GLN A 116 22.53 3.62 -7.40
CA GLN A 116 23.89 3.17 -7.65
C GLN A 116 23.99 2.81 -9.12
N VAL A 117 24.75 3.57 -9.89
CA VAL A 117 24.99 3.30 -11.32
C VAL A 117 26.31 2.55 -11.46
N VAL A 118 26.32 1.47 -12.22
CA VAL A 118 27.50 0.62 -12.46
C VAL A 118 27.87 0.66 -13.93
N ALA A 119 29.14 0.90 -14.25
CA ALA A 119 29.65 1.12 -15.61
C ALA A 119 29.52 -0.09 -16.55
N ASP A 120 29.44 -1.29 -15.99
CA ASP A 120 29.56 -2.55 -16.71
C ASP A 120 28.50 -2.68 -17.83
N ASP A 121 28.96 -3.04 -19.03
CA ASP A 121 28.14 -3.27 -20.25
C ASP A 121 27.14 -2.16 -20.60
N GLY A 122 27.54 -0.89 -20.51
CA GLY A 122 26.75 0.24 -21.00
C GLY A 122 25.97 0.99 -19.92
N GLY A 123 26.12 0.60 -18.65
CA GLY A 123 25.61 1.34 -17.52
C GLY A 123 24.26 0.83 -17.01
N ARG A 124 24.20 0.40 -15.74
CA ARG A 124 22.98 -0.15 -15.11
C ARG A 124 22.72 0.51 -13.76
N VAL A 125 21.46 0.57 -13.35
CA VAL A 125 21.06 0.95 -11.98
C VAL A 125 20.92 -0.30 -11.12
N GLU A 126 21.54 -0.27 -9.95
CA GLU A 126 21.21 -1.19 -8.87
C GLU A 126 20.14 -0.54 -8.01
N THR A 127 18.99 -1.19 -7.95
CA THR A 127 17.81 -0.68 -7.26
C THR A 127 17.67 -1.28 -5.86
N GLY A 128 18.26 -2.44 -5.61
CA GLY A 128 18.06 -3.20 -4.37
C GLY A 128 16.71 -3.93 -4.33
N LEU A 129 16.04 -4.08 -5.47
CA LEU A 129 14.67 -4.60 -5.60
C LEU A 129 14.38 -5.87 -4.79
N LYS A 130 15.35 -6.80 -4.70
CA LYS A 130 15.23 -8.02 -3.88
C LYS A 130 14.86 -7.72 -2.42
N LYS A 131 15.52 -6.73 -1.80
CA LYS A 131 15.22 -6.32 -0.42
C LYS A 131 13.82 -5.72 -0.33
N ALA A 132 13.42 -4.94 -1.32
CA ALA A 132 12.13 -4.28 -1.31
C ALA A 132 10.96 -5.23 -1.53
N ILE A 133 11.09 -6.20 -2.44
CA ILE A 133 10.11 -7.28 -2.62
C ILE A 133 9.95 -8.05 -1.29
N ALA A 134 11.05 -8.36 -0.59
CA ALA A 134 10.99 -9.02 0.71
C ALA A 134 10.30 -8.16 1.78
N MET A 135 10.58 -6.85 1.83
CA MET A 135 9.88 -5.92 2.73
C MET A 135 8.40 -5.82 2.41
N ARG A 136 8.02 -5.79 1.12
CA ARG A 136 6.61 -5.74 0.71
C ARG A 136 5.88 -7.01 1.12
N LYS A 137 6.50 -8.17 0.91
CA LYS A 137 5.98 -9.45 1.40
C LYS A 137 5.78 -9.41 2.92
N SER A 138 6.75 -8.91 3.69
CA SER A 138 6.58 -8.75 5.14
C SER A 138 5.45 -7.79 5.52
N ALA A 139 5.16 -6.78 4.69
CA ALA A 139 4.02 -5.89 4.92
C ALA A 139 2.69 -6.62 4.66
N HIS A 140 2.60 -7.42 3.59
CA HIS A 140 1.43 -8.26 3.31
C HIS A 140 1.19 -9.28 4.44
N GLU A 141 2.24 -9.98 4.88
CA GLU A 141 2.16 -10.90 6.03
C GLU A 141 1.69 -10.17 7.31
N ALA A 142 2.10 -8.91 7.51
CA ALA A 142 1.62 -8.11 8.63
C ALA A 142 0.12 -7.76 8.50
N VAL A 143 -0.40 -7.52 7.29
CA VAL A 143 -1.85 -7.36 7.07
C VAL A 143 -2.60 -8.66 7.38
N GLU A 144 -2.10 -9.81 6.93
CA GLU A 144 -2.69 -11.13 7.21
C GLU A 144 -2.69 -11.47 8.72
N GLN A 145 -1.63 -11.05 9.42
CA GLN A 145 -1.49 -11.18 10.88
C GLN A 145 -2.18 -10.06 11.66
N ASP A 146 -2.89 -9.18 10.96
CA ASP A 146 -3.64 -8.10 11.55
C ASP A 146 -2.81 -7.04 12.31
N ASP A 147 -1.53 -6.93 11.98
CA ASP A 147 -0.61 -5.91 12.44
C ASP A 147 -0.53 -4.75 11.43
N LEU A 148 -1.64 -4.04 11.29
CA LEU A 148 -1.81 -2.97 10.29
C LEU A 148 -0.86 -1.79 10.51
N ARG A 149 -0.47 -1.53 11.77
CA ARG A 149 0.49 -0.48 12.11
C ARG A 149 1.87 -0.82 11.56
N ARG A 150 2.32 -2.07 11.73
CA ARG A 150 3.57 -2.55 11.13
C ARG A 150 3.48 -2.56 9.61
N ALA A 151 2.37 -3.02 9.03
CA ALA A 151 2.17 -3.01 7.59
C ALA A 151 2.34 -1.59 7.00
N ALA A 152 1.57 -0.61 7.50
CA ALA A 152 1.65 0.78 7.06
C ALA A 152 3.06 1.37 7.26
N SER A 153 3.71 1.11 8.40
CA SER A 153 5.09 1.60 8.64
C SER A 153 6.11 1.03 7.66
N THR A 154 5.98 -0.26 7.30
CA THR A 154 6.86 -0.94 6.35
C THR A 154 6.67 -0.41 4.94
N LEU A 155 5.41 -0.20 4.53
CA LEU A 155 5.07 0.37 3.23
C LEU A 155 5.54 1.83 3.10
N ARG A 156 5.43 2.65 4.16
CA ARG A 156 6.01 4.01 4.16
C ARG A 156 7.52 4.00 4.01
N ALA A 157 8.21 3.09 4.70
CA ALA A 157 9.66 2.94 4.57
C ALA A 157 10.06 2.53 3.14
N LEU A 158 9.27 1.65 2.51
CA LEU A 158 9.43 1.27 1.10
C LEU A 158 9.21 2.45 0.16
N LYS A 159 8.08 3.17 0.29
CA LYS A 159 7.76 4.36 -0.52
C LYS A 159 8.88 5.39 -0.44
N LYS A 160 9.43 5.64 0.75
CA LYS A 160 10.56 6.56 0.93
C LYS A 160 11.83 6.09 0.22
N SER A 161 12.12 4.79 0.25
CA SER A 161 13.40 4.25 -0.26
C SER A 161 13.40 4.01 -1.78
N TYR A 162 12.24 3.71 -2.37
CA TYR A 162 12.11 3.35 -3.79
C TYR A 162 11.34 4.39 -4.60
N GLY A 163 10.64 5.29 -3.93
CA GLY A 163 9.76 6.25 -4.59
C GLY A 163 8.67 5.55 -5.40
N ASP A 164 8.10 4.43 -4.97
CA ASP A 164 6.97 3.89 -5.73
C ASP A 164 5.72 4.73 -5.48
N PRO A 165 5.17 5.47 -6.48
CA PRO A 165 3.97 6.28 -6.27
C PRO A 165 2.71 5.42 -6.06
N ALA A 166 2.71 4.18 -6.54
CA ALA A 166 1.57 3.27 -6.38
C ALA A 166 1.43 2.77 -4.95
N LEU A 167 2.51 2.72 -4.17
CA LEU A 167 2.45 2.34 -2.74
C LEU A 167 1.62 3.32 -1.89
N ALA A 168 1.33 4.53 -2.38
CA ALA A 168 0.47 5.47 -1.67
C ALA A 168 -0.93 4.87 -1.39
N VAL A 169 -1.47 4.09 -2.33
CA VAL A 169 -2.76 3.42 -2.19
C VAL A 169 -2.69 2.32 -1.13
N ASP A 170 -1.70 1.43 -1.22
CA ASP A 170 -1.50 0.35 -0.26
C ASP A 170 -1.31 0.89 1.18
N ILE A 171 -0.57 2.00 1.32
CA ILE A 171 -0.42 2.71 2.60
C ILE A 171 -1.76 3.25 3.10
N ALA A 172 -2.50 3.98 2.27
CA ALA A 172 -3.77 4.59 2.64
C ALA A 172 -4.80 3.53 3.06
N LEU A 173 -4.84 2.39 2.38
CA LEU A 173 -5.72 1.27 2.73
C LEU A 173 -5.34 0.63 4.07
N ALA A 174 -4.05 0.40 4.31
CA ALA A 174 -3.58 -0.14 5.59
C ALA A 174 -3.86 0.82 6.77
N GLU A 175 -3.67 2.11 6.55
CA GLU A 175 -3.99 3.17 7.52
C GLU A 175 -5.50 3.26 7.78
N ALA A 176 -6.32 3.28 6.73
CA ALA A 176 -7.77 3.30 6.85
C ALA A 176 -8.30 2.07 7.61
N ALA A 177 -7.74 0.90 7.33
CA ALA A 177 -8.09 -0.32 8.06
C ALA A 177 -7.67 -0.25 9.54
N PHE A 178 -6.50 0.33 9.84
CA PHE A 178 -6.04 0.55 11.22
C PHE A 178 -6.95 1.53 11.96
N ASP A 179 -7.24 2.68 11.35
CA ASP A 179 -8.10 3.72 11.91
C ASP A 179 -9.52 3.19 12.15
N LYS A 180 -10.05 2.41 11.21
CA LYS A 180 -11.30 1.68 11.38
C LYS A 180 -11.21 0.83 12.64
N ARG A 181 -10.21 -0.02 12.80
CA ARG A 181 -10.09 -0.89 13.99
C ARG A 181 -9.91 -0.14 15.31
N GLU A 182 -9.10 0.91 15.34
CA GLU A 182 -8.96 1.74 16.53
C GLU A 182 -10.27 2.46 16.87
N TYR A 183 -11.03 2.87 15.87
CA TYR A 183 -12.37 3.42 16.09
C TYR A 183 -13.34 2.37 16.62
N ALA A 184 -13.32 1.14 16.08
CA ALA A 184 -14.16 0.03 16.55
C ALA A 184 -13.93 -0.26 18.05
N ARG A 185 -12.68 -0.16 18.52
CA ARG A 185 -12.33 -0.35 19.94
C ARG A 185 -12.91 0.72 20.86
N LYS A 186 -13.21 1.91 20.34
CA LYS A 186 -13.87 2.98 21.10
C LYS A 186 -15.37 2.74 21.23
N LEU A 187 -15.98 1.94 20.36
CA LEU A 187 -17.40 1.63 20.46
C LEU A 187 -17.64 0.84 21.75
N GLN A 188 -18.47 1.40 22.64
CA GLN A 188 -18.90 0.68 23.83
C GLN A 188 -20.14 -0.12 23.50
N ASN A 189 -20.11 -1.40 23.84
CA ASN A 189 -21.23 -2.29 23.63
C ASN A 189 -21.69 -2.86 24.98
N VAL A 190 -22.98 -2.72 25.28
CA VAL A 190 -23.63 -3.36 26.43
C VAL A 190 -24.70 -4.29 25.92
N PHE A 191 -24.70 -5.53 26.41
CA PHE A 191 -25.64 -6.56 25.97
C PHE A 191 -26.46 -7.07 27.14
N VAL A 192 -27.77 -7.11 26.93
CA VAL A 192 -28.73 -7.71 27.87
C VAL A 192 -29.54 -8.73 27.08
N SER A 193 -29.46 -10.00 27.47
CA SER A 193 -30.29 -11.04 26.87
C SER A 193 -31.65 -11.05 27.56
N ALA A 194 -32.70 -11.20 26.76
CA ALA A 194 -34.03 -11.65 27.16
C ALA A 194 -34.32 -12.99 26.46
N ASP A 195 -35.43 -13.65 26.82
CA ASP A 195 -35.72 -15.04 26.43
C ASP A 195 -35.73 -15.32 24.91
N ASP A 196 -36.00 -14.30 24.08
CA ASP A 196 -36.16 -14.39 22.62
C ASP A 196 -35.37 -13.34 21.82
N VAL A 197 -34.78 -12.34 22.48
CA VAL A 197 -34.09 -11.21 21.85
C VAL A 197 -32.80 -10.87 22.57
N VAL A 198 -31.77 -10.56 21.78
CA VAL A 198 -30.55 -9.90 22.28
C VAL A 198 -30.71 -8.40 22.10
N VAL A 199 -30.72 -7.67 23.22
CA VAL A 199 -30.67 -6.21 23.19
C VAL A 199 -29.21 -5.77 23.25
N ALA A 200 -28.76 -5.14 22.19
CA ALA A 200 -27.43 -4.59 22.02
C ALA A 200 -27.49 -3.07 22.10
N THR A 201 -26.75 -2.47 23.02
CA THR A 201 -26.57 -1.03 23.07
C THR A 201 -25.24 -0.69 22.43
N LEU A 202 -25.25 0.01 21.30
CA LEU A 202 -24.07 0.57 20.65
C LEU A 202 -23.92 2.02 21.07
N THR A 203 -22.79 2.38 21.68
CA THR A 203 -22.43 3.79 21.90
C THR A 203 -21.27 4.20 21.01
N ASN A 204 -21.53 5.14 20.10
CA ASN A 204 -20.51 5.78 19.29
C ASN A 204 -19.74 6.81 20.12
N SER A 205 -18.78 6.36 20.93
CA SER A 205 -18.00 7.25 21.80
C SER A 205 -16.92 8.06 21.07
N GLY A 206 -16.80 7.89 19.75
CA GLY A 206 -15.86 8.64 18.93
C GLY A 206 -16.35 10.04 18.56
N ASP A 207 -15.51 10.74 17.82
CA ASP A 207 -15.68 12.13 17.37
C ASP A 207 -16.29 12.24 15.97
N LYS A 208 -16.60 11.11 15.32
CA LYS A 208 -17.16 11.05 13.96
C LYS A 208 -18.57 10.48 13.98
N ALA A 209 -19.42 10.96 13.08
CA ALA A 209 -20.64 10.24 12.75
C ALA A 209 -20.29 8.98 11.95
N LEU A 210 -21.07 7.92 12.11
CA LEU A 210 -20.95 6.68 11.33
C LEU A 210 -22.09 6.68 10.31
N SER A 211 -21.76 6.66 9.02
CA SER A 211 -22.77 6.64 7.96
C SER A 211 -23.48 5.29 7.90
N ALA A 212 -22.77 4.19 8.19
CA ALA A 212 -23.33 2.87 8.37
C ALA A 212 -22.57 2.07 9.44
N VAL A 213 -23.27 1.21 10.18
CA VAL A 213 -22.71 0.22 11.12
C VAL A 213 -23.51 -1.06 11.03
N THR A 214 -22.82 -2.20 10.92
CA THR A 214 -23.47 -3.51 11.10
C THR A 214 -23.15 -4.08 12.48
N VAL A 215 -24.21 -4.36 13.26
CA VAL A 215 -24.11 -5.11 14.51
C VAL A 215 -24.48 -6.57 14.21
N ALA A 216 -23.58 -7.50 14.52
CA ALA A 216 -23.80 -8.93 14.31
C ALA A 216 -23.70 -9.71 15.62
N ALA A 217 -24.62 -10.64 15.82
CA ALA A 217 -24.62 -11.62 16.89
C ALA A 217 -24.46 -13.03 16.30
N ASP A 218 -23.46 -13.75 16.77
CA ASP A 218 -23.22 -15.15 16.46
C ASP A 218 -23.80 -16.03 17.57
N PHE A 219 -24.55 -17.06 17.15
CA PHE A 219 -25.25 -18.03 17.99
C PHE A 219 -24.80 -19.45 17.63
N GLU A 220 -24.61 -20.30 18.62
CA GLU A 220 -24.41 -21.73 18.44
C GLU A 220 -25.78 -22.43 18.37
N THR A 221 -25.97 -23.31 17.38
CA THR A 221 -27.20 -24.10 17.24
C THR A 221 -26.88 -25.55 16.92
N ALA A 222 -27.84 -26.46 17.11
CA ALA A 222 -27.66 -27.88 16.75
C ALA A 222 -27.37 -28.11 15.25
N GLU A 223 -27.77 -27.19 14.38
CA GLU A 223 -27.53 -27.23 12.93
C GLU A 223 -26.19 -26.57 12.54
N GLY A 224 -25.46 -26.01 13.51
CA GLY A 224 -24.24 -25.23 13.30
C GLY A 224 -24.39 -23.75 13.71
N PRO A 225 -23.34 -22.94 13.57
CA PRO A 225 -23.38 -21.53 13.95
C PRO A 225 -24.35 -20.74 13.06
N LYS A 226 -25.21 -19.92 13.66
CA LYS A 226 -26.11 -18.98 12.98
C LYS A 226 -25.73 -17.54 13.35
N ARG A 227 -25.92 -16.62 12.40
CA ARG A 227 -25.62 -15.18 12.57
C ARG A 227 -26.87 -14.35 12.31
N THR A 228 -27.19 -13.46 13.24
CA THR A 228 -28.21 -12.40 13.05
C THR A 228 -27.50 -11.07 12.95
N THR A 229 -27.92 -10.21 12.02
CA THR A 229 -27.35 -8.88 11.84
C THR A 229 -28.42 -7.79 11.84
N ALA A 230 -28.01 -6.59 12.23
CA ALA A 230 -28.80 -5.37 12.07
C ALA A 230 -27.91 -4.25 11.57
N ALA A 231 -28.39 -3.53 10.56
CA ALA A 231 -27.72 -2.36 10.03
C ALA A 231 -28.28 -1.10 10.69
N LEU A 232 -27.39 -0.21 11.10
CA LEU A 232 -27.67 1.13 11.56
C LEU A 232 -27.10 2.11 10.54
N THR A 233 -27.81 3.19 10.26
CA THR A 233 -27.31 4.30 9.45
C THR A 233 -27.29 5.57 10.27
N ASP A 234 -26.40 6.50 9.91
CA ASP A 234 -26.34 7.85 10.46
C ASP A 234 -26.23 7.91 12.00
N VAL A 235 -25.36 7.07 12.58
CA VAL A 235 -25.10 7.07 14.03
C VAL A 235 -24.19 8.24 14.39
N ALA A 236 -24.79 9.33 14.89
CA ALA A 236 -24.06 10.54 15.27
C ALA A 236 -22.95 10.28 16.31
N ALA A 237 -21.94 11.16 16.33
CA ALA A 237 -20.90 11.16 17.35
C ALA A 237 -21.51 11.35 18.75
N GLY A 238 -21.09 10.55 19.72
CA GLY A 238 -21.63 10.51 21.09
C GLY A 238 -23.00 9.86 21.22
N ALA A 239 -23.63 9.38 20.14
CA ALA A 239 -24.95 8.76 20.21
C ALA A 239 -24.89 7.35 20.80
N THR A 240 -25.95 7.00 21.53
CA THR A 240 -26.22 5.63 21.98
C THR A 240 -27.48 5.12 21.27
N VAL A 241 -27.37 3.97 20.62
CA VAL A 241 -28.44 3.34 19.85
C VAL A 241 -28.69 1.94 20.40
N GLU A 242 -29.96 1.62 20.62
CA GLU A 242 -30.39 0.27 20.98
C GLU A 242 -30.72 -0.52 19.70
N VAL A 243 -30.22 -1.74 19.62
CA VAL A 243 -30.40 -2.67 18.51
C VAL A 243 -30.98 -3.96 19.06
N ARG A 244 -32.01 -4.47 18.42
CA ARG A 244 -32.64 -5.74 18.78
C ARG A 244 -32.32 -6.78 17.73
N LEU A 245 -31.74 -7.88 18.16
CA LEU A 245 -31.36 -9.01 17.32
C LEU A 245 -32.17 -10.23 17.76
N GLU A 246 -32.96 -10.78 16.85
CA GLU A 246 -33.75 -11.98 17.12
C GLU A 246 -32.83 -13.19 17.29
N ILE A 247 -33.11 -13.99 18.33
CA ILE A 247 -32.43 -15.25 18.58
C ILE A 247 -33.02 -16.31 17.64
N PRO A 248 -32.20 -16.95 16.78
CA PRO A 248 -32.69 -18.00 15.89
C PRO A 248 -33.26 -19.18 16.70
N GLU A 249 -34.32 -19.80 16.18
CA GLU A 249 -34.88 -21.02 16.78
C GLU A 249 -33.82 -22.13 16.90
N GLY A 250 -33.75 -22.77 18.06
CA GLY A 250 -32.78 -23.83 18.36
C GLY A 250 -31.37 -23.35 18.72
N ALA A 251 -31.18 -22.05 18.97
CA ALA A 251 -29.93 -21.52 19.51
C ALA A 251 -29.78 -21.83 21.00
N GLU A 252 -28.61 -22.35 21.38
CA GLU A 252 -28.24 -22.63 22.77
C GLU A 252 -26.86 -22.02 23.06
N GLY A 253 -26.72 -21.27 24.16
CA GLY A 253 -25.42 -20.78 24.63
C GLY A 253 -25.24 -19.25 24.62
N GLY A 254 -23.97 -18.82 24.65
CA GLY A 254 -23.60 -17.41 24.76
C GLY A 254 -23.54 -16.71 23.40
N VAL A 255 -23.90 -15.43 23.37
CA VAL A 255 -23.86 -14.60 22.16
C VAL A 255 -22.46 -14.00 22.02
N LYS A 256 -21.82 -14.24 20.88
CA LYS A 256 -20.59 -13.53 20.52
C LYS A 256 -20.94 -12.43 19.54
N LEU A 257 -20.79 -11.17 19.96
CA LEU A 257 -20.97 -10.06 19.03
C LEU A 257 -19.66 -9.69 18.36
N SER A 258 -19.71 -9.63 17.03
CA SER A 258 -18.66 -9.07 16.19
C SER A 258 -19.17 -7.76 15.59
N THR A 259 -18.64 -6.63 16.06
CA THR A 259 -18.67 -5.34 15.35
C THR A 259 -17.38 -5.22 14.54
N ALA A 260 -17.27 -4.53 13.39
CA ALA A 260 -18.26 -3.92 12.51
C ALA A 260 -17.57 -3.66 11.16
N ASP A 261 -18.31 -3.81 10.05
CA ASP A 261 -18.06 -2.98 8.88
C ASP A 261 -18.82 -1.66 9.09
N PHE A 262 -18.09 -0.57 9.00
CA PHE A 262 -18.63 0.78 9.08
C PHE A 262 -17.96 1.66 8.04
N GLU A 263 -18.75 2.64 7.61
CA GLU A 263 -18.38 3.69 6.69
C GLU A 263 -18.45 5.02 7.46
N PHE A 264 -17.58 5.95 7.07
CA PHE A 264 -17.52 7.31 7.60
C PHE A 264 -18.05 8.29 6.57
#